data_AF-A0A0L6CRL9-F1
#
_entry.id   AF-A0A0L6CRL9-F1
#
_cell.length_a   1.000
_cell.length_b   1.000
_cell.length_c   1.000
_cell.angle_alpha   90.00
_cell.angle_beta   90.00
_cell.angle_gamma   90.00
#
_symmetry.space_group_name_H-M   'P 1'
#
loop_
_entity.id
_entity.type
_entity.pdbx_description
1 polymer ?
#
loop_
_entity_poly.entity_id
_entity_poly.type
_entity_poly.pdbx_seq_one_letter_code
_entity_poly.pdbx_strand_id
1 'polypeptide(L)'
;MTVTRIIDALEESPAAGAQACAAGRLGFLEWVFDTPGPVTAQMAREALAEPAAQAPKSAAARAFVGFLEEACASIGARPARRRRGQLVH
;
A
#
# COMPACT_ATOMS: atom_id res chain seq x y z
N MET A 1 -9.61 10.28 -3.90
CA MET A 1 -8.46 10.60 -4.75
C MET A 1 -7.95 9.31 -5.39
N THR A 2 -7.62 9.32 -6.68
CA THR A 2 -7.08 8.14 -7.38
C THR A 2 -5.61 7.94 -7.05
N VAL A 3 -5.15 6.68 -7.11
CA VAL A 3 -3.74 6.29 -6.88
C VAL A 3 -2.78 7.12 -7.74
N THR A 4 -3.11 7.31 -9.01
CA THR A 4 -2.32 8.11 -9.96
C THR A 4 -2.07 9.53 -9.46
N ARG A 5 -3.12 10.22 -8.96
CA ARG A 5 -3.00 11.60 -8.47
C ARG A 5 -2.14 11.69 -7.20
N ILE A 6 -2.22 10.68 -6.34
CA ILE A 6 -1.41 10.63 -5.12
C ILE A 6 0.06 10.46 -5.50
N ILE A 7 0.36 9.58 -6.46
CA ILE A 7 1.72 9.39 -6.97
C ILE A 7 2.22 10.67 -7.62
N ASP A 8 1.45 11.31 -8.50
CA ASP A 8 1.85 12.57 -9.15
C ASP A 8 2.20 13.66 -8.12
N ALA A 9 1.38 13.83 -7.08
CA ALA A 9 1.65 14.78 -6.01
C ALA A 9 2.90 14.43 -5.18
N LEU A 10 3.17 13.13 -4.99
CA LEU A 10 4.39 12.67 -4.32
C LEU A 10 5.62 12.81 -5.21
N GLU A 11 5.48 12.74 -6.53
CA GLU A 11 6.57 12.98 -7.49
C GLU A 11 7.01 14.46 -7.51
N GLU A 12 6.07 15.39 -7.31
CA GLU A 12 6.35 16.83 -7.19
C GLU A 12 6.96 17.21 -5.83
N SER A 13 6.92 16.31 -4.84
CA SER A 13 7.42 16.59 -3.50
C SER A 13 8.94 16.50 -3.41
N PRO A 14 9.63 17.55 -2.92
CA PRO A 14 11.08 17.52 -2.66
C PRO A 14 11.43 16.79 -1.35
N ALA A 15 10.46 16.15 -0.70
CA ALA A 15 10.67 15.45 0.56
C ALA A 15 11.69 14.31 0.41
N ALA A 16 12.60 14.21 1.38
CA ALA A 16 13.64 13.19 1.43
C ALA A 16 13.72 12.52 2.81
N GLY A 17 14.27 11.31 2.86
CA GLY A 17 14.47 10.55 4.09
C GLY A 17 13.16 10.39 4.90
N ALA A 18 13.18 10.78 6.17
CA ALA A 18 12.01 10.66 7.05
C ALA A 18 10.77 11.43 6.55
N GLN A 19 10.97 12.57 5.87
CA GLN A 19 9.87 13.36 5.32
C GLN A 19 9.21 12.65 4.13
N ALA A 20 10.01 11.99 3.29
CA ALA A 20 9.51 11.17 2.19
C ALA A 20 8.65 10.00 2.70
N CYS A 21 9.10 9.31 3.76
CA CYS A 21 8.32 8.26 4.40
C CYS A 21 6.99 8.78 4.97
N ALA A 22 7.01 9.95 5.64
CA ALA A 22 5.80 10.56 6.17
C ALA A 22 4.80 10.95 5.05
N ALA A 23 5.30 11.55 3.97
CA ALA A 23 4.48 11.91 2.80
C ALA A 23 3.89 10.67 2.12
N GLY A 24 4.68 9.63 1.88
CA GLY A 24 4.20 8.38 1.30
C GLY A 24 3.15 7.69 2.18
N ARG A 25 3.33 7.71 3.51
CA ARG A 25 2.35 7.18 4.46
C ARG A 25 1.04 7.96 4.44
N LEU A 26 1.12 9.29 4.37
CA LEU A 26 -0.07 10.14 4.29
C LEU A 26 -0.86 9.86 3.01
N GLY A 27 -0.17 9.76 1.86
CA GLY A 27 -0.79 9.38 0.60
C GLY A 27 -1.46 8.00 0.65
N PHE A 28 -0.84 7.03 1.32
CA PHE A 28 -1.44 5.71 1.52
C PHE A 28 -2.72 5.78 2.35
N LEU A 29 -2.70 6.52 3.48
CA LEU A 29 -3.88 6.69 4.31
C LEU A 29 -5.00 7.43 3.57
N GLU A 30 -4.66 8.45 2.78
CA GLU A 30 -5.64 9.17 1.97
C GLU A 30 -6.33 8.24 0.95
N TRP A 31 -5.55 7.40 0.26
CA TRP A 31 -6.11 6.37 -0.61
C TRP A 31 -7.04 5.40 0.13
N VAL A 32 -6.61 4.93 1.31
CA VAL A 32 -7.39 3.99 2.13
C VAL A 32 -8.70 4.60 2.60
N PHE A 33 -8.69 5.85 3.06
CA PHE A 33 -9.89 6.52 3.59
C PHE A 33 -10.85 7.00 2.51
N ASP A 34 -10.35 7.29 1.30
CA ASP A 34 -11.20 7.64 0.16
C ASP A 34 -11.86 6.43 -0.50
N THR A 35 -11.26 5.25 -0.34
CA THR A 35 -11.78 4.01 -0.91
C THR A 35 -13.11 3.61 -0.22
N PRO A 36 -14.20 3.41 -0.98
CA PRO A 36 -15.47 3.01 -0.40
C PRO A 36 -15.43 1.54 0.04
N GLY A 37 -15.47 1.32 1.35
CA GLY A 37 -15.53 -0.01 1.96
C GLY A 37 -14.16 -0.52 2.44
N PRO A 38 -14.08 -1.79 2.86
CA PRO A 38 -12.84 -2.35 3.39
C PRO A 38 -11.80 -2.48 2.29
N VAL A 39 -10.63 -1.87 2.50
CA VAL A 39 -9.48 -2.04 1.61
C VAL A 39 -9.00 -3.49 1.68
N THR A 40 -8.93 -4.13 0.52
CA THR A 40 -8.48 -5.52 0.39
C THR A 40 -7.09 -5.61 -0.23
N ALA A 41 -6.41 -6.75 -0.04
CA ALA A 41 -5.14 -7.05 -0.71
C ALA A 41 -5.25 -6.92 -2.23
N GLN A 42 -6.42 -7.23 -2.78
CA GLN A 42 -6.67 -7.17 -4.23
C GLN A 42 -6.67 -5.71 -4.73
N MET A 43 -7.26 -4.80 -3.98
CA MET A 43 -7.27 -3.37 -4.32
C MET A 43 -5.87 -2.77 -4.23
N ALA A 44 -5.07 -3.18 -3.25
CA ALA A 44 -3.66 -2.78 -3.17
C ALA A 44 -2.85 -3.32 -4.37
N ARG A 45 -3.13 -4.55 -4.84
CA ARG A 45 -2.51 -5.10 -6.05
C ARG A 45 -2.91 -4.33 -7.32
N GLU A 46 -4.17 -3.94 -7.43
CA GLU A 46 -4.66 -3.12 -8.54
C GLU A 46 -3.99 -1.74 -8.54
N ALA A 47 -3.84 -1.13 -7.35
CA ALA A 47 -3.09 0.12 -7.20
C ALA A 47 -1.61 -0.01 -7.61
N LEU A 48 -0.96 -1.15 -7.33
CA LEU A 48 0.41 -1.44 -7.77
C LEU A 48 0.54 -1.71 -9.27
N ALA A 49 -0.52 -2.18 -9.93
CA ALA A 49 -0.52 -2.45 -11.36
C ALA A 49 -0.59 -1.16 -12.20
N GLU A 50 -1.00 -0.05 -11.60
CA GLU A 50 -1.05 1.26 -12.25
C GLU A 50 0.32 1.67 -12.80
N PRO A 51 0.42 2.19 -14.04
CA PRO A 51 1.69 2.59 -14.64
C PRO A 51 2.50 3.58 -13.79
N ALA A 52 1.81 4.47 -13.06
CA ALA A 52 2.44 5.43 -12.17
C ALA A 52 3.16 4.76 -10.99
N ALA A 53 2.67 3.60 -10.51
CA ALA A 53 3.27 2.86 -9.40
C ALA A 53 4.48 1.99 -9.83
N GLN A 54 4.65 1.73 -11.13
CA GLN A 54 5.72 0.85 -11.64
C GLN A 54 7.10 1.52 -11.69
N ALA A 55 7.16 2.86 -11.79
CA ALA A 55 8.42 3.59 -11.94
C ALA A 55 8.48 4.87 -11.08
N PRO A 56 8.34 4.77 -9.75
CA PRO A 56 8.39 5.93 -8.87
C PRO A 56 9.79 6.56 -8.85
N LYS A 57 9.87 7.85 -9.16
CA LYS A 57 11.13 8.61 -9.26
C LYS A 57 11.48 9.26 -7.92
N SER A 58 10.50 9.88 -7.24
CA SER A 58 10.74 10.55 -5.96
C SER A 58 10.85 9.56 -4.79
N ALA A 59 11.52 9.97 -3.73
CA ALA A 59 11.62 9.18 -2.51
C ALA A 59 10.25 8.98 -1.84
N ALA A 60 9.36 9.97 -1.95
CA ALA A 60 8.02 9.92 -1.36
C ALA A 60 7.10 8.96 -2.11
N ALA A 61 7.17 8.97 -3.46
CA ALA A 61 6.43 8.02 -4.30
C ALA A 61 6.90 6.58 -4.06
N ARG A 62 8.21 6.36 -3.93
CA ARG A 62 8.77 5.05 -3.56
C ARG A 62 8.29 4.56 -2.20
N ALA A 63 8.22 5.45 -1.20
CA ALA A 63 7.70 5.10 0.12
C ALA A 63 6.22 4.71 0.06
N PHE A 64 5.40 5.43 -0.71
CA PHE A 64 3.99 5.08 -0.94
C PHE A 64 3.83 3.70 -1.59
N VAL A 65 4.62 3.40 -2.63
CA VAL A 65 4.62 2.08 -3.28
C VAL A 65 4.99 0.98 -2.27
N GLY A 66 5.99 1.21 -1.41
CA GLY A 66 6.34 0.28 -0.34
C GLY A 66 5.18 -0.04 0.61
N PHE A 67 4.38 0.97 0.99
CA PHE A 67 3.18 0.73 1.81
C PHE A 67 2.11 -0.09 1.09
N LEU A 68 1.95 0.08 -0.23
CA LEU A 68 1.04 -0.75 -1.02
C LEU A 68 1.51 -2.21 -1.09
N GLU A 69 2.82 -2.44 -1.24
CA GLU A 69 3.43 -3.78 -1.23
C GLU A 69 3.23 -4.46 0.14
N GLU A 70 3.46 -3.74 1.23
CA GLU A 70 3.22 -4.23 2.59
C GLU A 70 1.73 -4.55 2.83
N ALA A 71 0.82 -3.72 2.31
CA ALA A 71 -0.62 -3.99 2.37
C ALA A 71 -1.00 -5.27 1.60
N CYS A 72 -0.39 -5.51 0.44
CA CYS A 72 -0.57 -6.75 -0.32
C CYS A 72 -0.12 -7.99 0.46
N ALA A 73 1.03 -7.91 1.13
CA ALA A 73 1.60 -9.02 1.90
C ALA A 73 0.83 -9.28 3.21
N SER A 74 0.49 -8.23 3.95
CA SER A 74 -0.16 -8.32 5.26
C SER A 74 -1.62 -8.75 5.18
N ILE A 75 -2.38 -8.28 4.18
CA ILE A 75 -3.80 -8.63 4.02
C ILE A 75 -3.95 -10.05 3.42
N GLY A 76 -2.94 -10.54 2.69
CA GLY A 76 -2.85 -11.92 2.21
C GLY A 76 -2.46 -12.93 3.29
N ALA A 77 -1.77 -12.48 4.35
CA ALA A 77 -1.42 -13.28 5.51
C ALA A 77 -2.64 -13.46 6.43
N ARG A 78 -3.66 -14.14 5.92
CA ARG A 78 -4.66 -14.78 6.79
C ARG A 78 -3.85 -15.63 7.77
N PRO A 79 -3.90 -15.38 9.10
CA PRO A 79 -3.16 -16.21 10.03
C PRO A 79 -3.64 -17.63 9.77
N ALA A 80 -2.72 -18.51 9.39
CA ALA A 80 -3.01 -19.92 9.23
C ALA A 80 -3.60 -20.37 10.56
N ARG A 81 -4.93 -20.47 10.61
CA ARG A 81 -5.68 -20.99 11.75
C ARG A 81 -5.17 -22.42 11.86
N ARG A 82 -4.18 -22.64 12.72
CA ARG A 82 -3.76 -23.96 13.19
C ARG A 82 -4.96 -24.54 13.96
N ARG A 83 -5.95 -25.03 13.22
CA ARG A 83 -7.02 -25.89 13.72
C ARG A 83 -6.99 -27.19 12.94
N ARG A 84 -6.13 -28.08 13.44
CA ARG A 84 -6.28 -29.54 13.43
C ARG A 84 -5.50 -29.99 14.66
N GLY A 85 -6.09 -30.45 15.77
CA GLY A 85 -7.42 -31.03 15.91
C GLY A 85 -7.44 -32.48 15.44
N GLN A 86 -6.62 -33.31 16.07
CA GLN A 86 -6.70 -34.77 16.23
C GLN A 86 -5.91 -34.99 17.54
N LEU A 87 -6.38 -35.40 18.72
CA LEU A 87 -7.49 -36.26 19.16
C LEU A 87 -7.60 -37.59 18.39
N VAL A 88 -7.51 -38.67 19.19
CA VAL A 88 -7.49 -40.13 18.94
C VAL A 88 -6.10 -40.68 18.54
N HIS A 89 -5.46 -41.65 19.21
CA HIS A 89 -5.83 -42.67 20.21
C HIS A 89 -4.69 -42.87 21.22
#